data_AF-A0A8S3ENU8-F1
#
_entry.id   AF-A0A8S3ENU8-F1
#
_cell.length_a   1.000
_cell.length_b   1.000
_cell.length_c   1.000
_cell.angle_alpha   90.00
_cell.angle_beta   90.00
_cell.angle_gamma   90.00
#
_symmetry.space_group_name_H-M   'P 1'
#
loop_
_entity.id
_entity.type
_entity.pdbx_description
1 polymer ?
#
loop_
_entity_poly.entity_id
_entity_poly.type
_entity_poly.pdbx_seq_one_letter_code
_entity_poly.pdbx_strand_id
1 'polypeptide(L)'
;ALRLDFNLQRSTHDTPSGSKDISSTNDVYNLLSTYAEKLMNDTRESVLRSLLEPTTEFRYHNYDSMVRKLKDLNTKYPNITSLYTIGKSTENRDLWVIIISDQPLIHEPGEPEVKYIGNMHGDESVGRECLILFIEYLCMNYEKSEYITQLVNNVRIHIMPTMNPDGFEYEYKQIQHAQGPGRLNAHKIDLNRNFPKVELLPSTNENSKEIGVPKQSLDNSKSYLEELTKTQVNLEPEVRAVMHWSLIYPFVLSANLHGGALVANYPFDSELTDVVRKESKSPDDETFKMLAKTYSFAHPKMYKGTSCVRFHDGITNGASWYVIDGGMQD
;
A
#
# COMPACT_ATOMS: atom_id res chain seq x y z
N ALA A 1 2.56 31.60 -9.66
CA ALA A 1 3.30 30.42 -10.14
C ALA A 1 4.26 30.01 -9.04
N LEU A 2 3.85 29.06 -8.19
CA LEU A 2 4.71 28.49 -7.15
C LEU A 2 5.07 27.08 -7.62
N ARG A 3 6.34 26.86 -7.92
CA ARG A 3 6.93 25.57 -8.26
C ARG A 3 7.50 25.01 -6.94
N LEU A 4 7.00 23.87 -6.49
CA LEU A 4 7.54 23.15 -5.33
C LEU A 4 8.39 21.99 -5.86
N ASP A 5 9.71 22.18 -5.85
CA ASP A 5 10.70 21.14 -6.12
C ASP A 5 10.98 20.38 -4.81
N PHE A 6 10.76 19.06 -4.80
CA PHE A 6 11.21 18.17 -3.74
C PHE A 6 12.56 17.56 -4.12
N ASN A 7 13.65 18.21 -3.72
CA ASN A 7 14.96 17.57 -3.72
C ASN A 7 15.19 16.91 -2.36
N LEU A 8 15.17 15.58 -2.33
CA LEU A 8 15.67 14.79 -1.21
C LEU A 8 17.20 14.79 -1.26
N GLN A 9 17.85 15.39 -0.27
CA GLN A 9 19.29 15.24 -0.06
C GLN A 9 19.56 14.32 1.13
N ARG A 10 20.46 13.36 0.93
CA ARG A 10 20.97 12.47 1.97
C ARG A 10 21.86 13.30 2.91
N SER A 11 21.40 13.49 4.14
CA SER A 11 22.16 14.17 5.20
C SER A 11 23.37 13.33 5.58
N THR A 12 24.57 13.80 5.25
CA THR A 12 25.80 13.36 5.91
C THR A 12 25.97 14.19 7.17
N HIS A 13 26.12 13.51 8.30
CA HIS A 13 26.37 14.06 9.63
C HIS A 13 27.24 15.32 9.61
N ASP A 14 26.66 16.43 10.09
CA ASP A 14 27.34 17.39 10.96
C ASP A 14 26.30 18.18 11.76
N THR A 15 26.40 18.10 13.09
CA THR A 15 25.59 18.88 14.01
C THR A 15 26.08 20.33 14.06
N PRO A 16 25.14 21.29 14.09
CA PRO A 16 25.28 22.40 15.02
C PRO A 16 24.07 22.46 15.96
N SER A 17 24.39 22.58 17.25
CA SER A 17 23.49 22.81 18.37
C SER A 17 22.49 23.94 18.11
N GLY A 18 21.20 23.62 18.17
CA GLY A 18 20.12 24.62 18.24
C GLY A 18 18.90 24.31 17.38
N SER A 19 18.35 23.10 17.40
CA SER A 19 17.05 22.80 16.79
C SER A 19 16.02 22.49 17.87
N LYS A 20 14.91 23.23 17.87
CA LYS A 20 13.72 22.88 18.65
C LYS A 20 13.34 21.43 18.34
N ASP A 21 13.23 20.61 19.36
CA ASP A 21 12.71 19.24 19.29
C ASP A 21 11.33 19.25 18.62
N ILE A 22 11.24 18.68 17.42
CA ILE A 22 9.97 18.31 16.77
C ILE A 22 9.55 16.96 17.37
N SER A 23 9.32 16.92 18.68
CA SER A 23 9.04 15.66 19.40
C SER A 23 7.60 15.54 19.87
N SER A 24 6.71 16.47 19.51
CA SER A 24 5.31 16.45 19.93
C SER A 24 4.42 15.93 18.79
N THR A 25 3.68 14.85 19.08
CA THR A 25 2.76 14.11 18.20
C THR A 25 1.68 14.97 17.57
N ASN A 26 1.36 16.11 18.19
CA ASN A 26 0.40 17.08 17.65
C ASN A 26 0.97 17.88 16.49
N ASP A 27 2.28 18.14 16.43
CA ASP A 27 2.82 19.11 15.49
C ASP A 27 2.87 18.61 14.05
N VAL A 28 3.05 17.30 13.81
CA VAL A 28 3.11 16.73 12.46
C VAL A 28 1.71 16.54 11.86
N TYR A 29 0.75 16.04 12.64
CA TYR A 29 -0.65 16.02 12.22
C TYR A 29 -1.18 17.43 11.98
N ASN A 30 -0.83 18.38 12.86
CA ASN A 30 -1.19 19.78 12.66
C ASN A 30 -0.50 20.32 11.40
N LEU A 31 0.76 20.01 11.14
CA LEU A 31 1.47 20.47 9.94
C LEU A 31 0.83 19.95 8.65
N LEU A 32 0.46 18.67 8.59
CA LEU A 32 -0.18 18.07 7.42
C LEU A 32 -1.67 18.44 7.30
N SER A 33 -2.37 18.59 8.43
CA SER A 33 -3.74 19.14 8.43
C SER A 33 -3.72 20.58 7.95
N THR A 34 -2.79 21.39 8.45
CA THR A 34 -2.56 22.76 7.96
C THR A 34 -2.11 22.76 6.50
N TYR A 35 -1.34 21.78 6.03
CA TYR A 35 -0.97 21.68 4.62
C TYR A 35 -2.15 21.29 3.75
N ALA A 36 -2.98 20.33 4.17
CA ALA A 36 -4.24 19.98 3.51
C ALA A 36 -5.22 21.16 3.52
N GLU A 37 -5.40 21.83 4.66
CA GLU A 37 -6.17 23.08 4.84
C GLU A 37 -5.55 24.30 4.13
N LYS A 38 -4.31 24.20 3.64
CA LYS A 38 -3.64 25.27 2.88
C LYS A 38 -3.64 24.98 1.38
N LEU A 39 -3.63 23.70 1.00
CA LEU A 39 -3.90 23.23 -0.36
C LEU A 39 -5.38 23.34 -0.71
N MET A 40 -6.26 23.23 0.28
CA MET A 40 -7.71 23.40 0.17
C MET A 40 -8.09 24.75 0.79
N ASN A 41 -8.87 25.60 0.15
CA ASN A 41 -9.45 26.80 0.80
C ASN A 41 -10.53 26.46 1.87
N ASP A 42 -10.66 25.18 2.23
CA ASP A 42 -11.80 24.56 2.89
C ASP A 42 -11.33 23.65 4.04
N THR A 43 -12.13 23.53 5.10
CA THR A 43 -11.82 22.58 6.18
C THR A 43 -12.05 21.14 5.71
N ARG A 44 -11.35 20.18 6.32
CA ARG A 44 -11.54 18.75 6.01
C ARG A 44 -13.01 18.33 6.00
N GLU A 45 -13.80 18.77 6.97
CA GLU A 45 -15.22 18.44 7.05
C GLU A 45 -16.06 19.10 5.95
N SER A 46 -15.70 20.30 5.46
CA SER A 46 -16.41 20.90 4.33
C SER A 46 -16.09 20.17 3.04
N VAL A 47 -14.82 19.80 2.80
CA VAL A 47 -14.42 18.99 1.65
C VAL A 47 -15.14 17.65 1.64
N LEU A 48 -15.11 16.91 2.76
CA LEU A 48 -15.80 15.61 2.89
C LEU A 48 -17.30 15.71 2.58
N ARG A 49 -17.98 16.79 2.98
CA ARG A 49 -19.41 17.00 2.70
C ARG A 49 -19.72 17.37 1.25
N SER A 50 -18.77 17.97 0.53
CA SER A 50 -18.96 18.34 -0.88
C SER A 50 -18.78 17.17 -1.85
N LEU A 51 -18.17 16.07 -1.39
CA LEU A 51 -17.81 14.94 -2.22
C LEU A 51 -19.04 14.07 -2.48
N LEU A 52 -19.13 13.59 -3.71
CA LEU A 52 -20.12 12.60 -4.07
C LEU A 52 -19.73 11.26 -3.45
N GLU A 53 -20.66 10.69 -2.69
CA GLU A 53 -20.51 9.37 -2.10
C GLU A 53 -20.62 8.28 -3.20
N PRO A 54 -19.79 7.23 -3.14
CA PRO A 54 -19.89 6.04 -4.00
C PRO A 54 -21.23 5.30 -3.86
N THR A 55 -21.38 4.19 -4.60
CA THR A 55 -22.58 3.33 -4.66
C THR A 55 -23.36 3.26 -3.33
N THR A 56 -24.63 3.67 -3.35
CA THR A 56 -25.48 3.84 -2.15
C THR A 56 -25.91 2.54 -1.48
N GLU A 57 -25.88 1.42 -2.21
CA GLU A 57 -26.18 0.08 -1.67
C GLU A 57 -24.92 -0.77 -1.64
N PHE A 58 -24.38 -1.00 -0.43
CA PHE A 58 -23.16 -1.78 -0.23
C PHE A 58 -23.43 -3.28 -0.43
N ARG A 59 -22.65 -3.92 -1.31
CA ARG A 59 -22.65 -5.36 -1.54
C ARG A 59 -21.23 -5.85 -1.84
N TYR A 60 -20.90 -7.06 -1.38
CA TYR A 60 -19.64 -7.70 -1.73
C TYR A 60 -19.65 -8.17 -3.19
N HIS A 61 -18.57 -7.88 -3.91
CA HIS A 61 -18.39 -8.24 -5.32
C HIS A 61 -17.62 -9.55 -5.45
N ASN A 62 -18.30 -10.60 -5.94
CA ASN A 62 -17.61 -11.75 -6.53
C ASN A 62 -16.68 -11.31 -7.67
N TYR A 63 -15.76 -12.18 -8.07
CA TYR A 63 -14.75 -11.89 -9.08
C TYR A 63 -15.35 -11.29 -10.35
N ASP A 64 -16.38 -11.93 -10.92
CA ASP A 64 -17.02 -11.44 -12.15
C ASP A 64 -17.67 -10.06 -11.97
N SER A 65 -18.30 -9.82 -10.81
CA SER A 65 -18.95 -8.53 -10.53
C SER A 65 -17.94 -7.42 -10.27
N MET A 66 -16.81 -7.73 -9.61
CA MET A 66 -15.70 -6.81 -9.45
C MET A 66 -15.10 -6.46 -10.82
N VAL A 67 -14.79 -7.45 -11.66
CA VAL A 67 -14.25 -7.22 -13.01
C VAL A 67 -15.20 -6.37 -13.86
N ARG A 68 -16.50 -6.64 -13.78
CA ARG A 68 -17.53 -5.83 -14.47
C ARG A 68 -17.50 -4.39 -13.97
N LYS A 69 -17.50 -4.16 -12.65
CA LYS A 69 -17.43 -2.82 -12.06
C LYS A 69 -16.18 -2.06 -12.52
N LEU A 70 -15.01 -2.69 -12.53
CA LEU A 70 -13.76 -2.07 -12.99
C LEU A 70 -13.82 -1.70 -14.49
N LYS A 71 -14.33 -2.59 -15.34
CA LYS A 71 -14.51 -2.33 -16.78
C LYS A 71 -15.52 -1.22 -17.04
N ASP A 72 -16.61 -1.18 -16.28
CA ASP A 72 -17.63 -0.14 -16.38
C ASP A 72 -17.07 1.22 -16.00
N LEU A 73 -16.31 1.30 -14.89
CA LEU A 73 -15.62 2.52 -14.47
C LEU A 73 -14.60 2.97 -15.52
N ASN A 74 -13.80 2.05 -16.06
CA ASN A 74 -12.82 2.36 -17.09
C ASN A 74 -13.47 2.88 -18.39
N THR A 75 -14.62 2.31 -18.77
CA THR A 75 -15.38 2.75 -19.95
C THR A 75 -16.04 4.11 -19.72
N LYS A 76 -16.47 4.39 -18.49
CA LYS A 76 -17.15 5.64 -18.12
C LYS A 76 -16.18 6.81 -17.93
N TYR A 77 -14.96 6.54 -17.48
CA TYR A 77 -13.94 7.55 -17.17
C TYR A 77 -12.63 7.30 -17.93
N PRO A 78 -12.65 7.13 -19.27
CA PRO A 78 -11.49 6.64 -20.03
C PRO A 78 -10.31 7.61 -20.07
N ASN A 79 -10.54 8.90 -19.83
CA ASN A 79 -9.49 9.92 -19.85
C ASN A 79 -8.58 9.85 -18.63
N ILE A 80 -9.11 9.35 -17.50
CA ILE A 80 -8.37 9.30 -16.24
C ILE A 80 -8.10 7.88 -15.76
N THR A 81 -8.53 6.87 -16.51
CA THR A 81 -8.41 5.46 -16.11
C THR A 81 -7.79 4.60 -17.17
N SER A 82 -7.05 3.58 -16.73
CA SER A 82 -6.58 2.49 -17.58
C SER A 82 -6.63 1.18 -16.83
N LEU A 83 -7.21 0.14 -17.44
CA LEU A 83 -7.38 -1.17 -16.84
C LEU A 83 -6.46 -2.19 -17.51
N TYR A 84 -5.66 -2.89 -16.72
CA TYR A 84 -4.72 -3.89 -17.21
C TYR A 84 -4.59 -5.07 -16.22
N THR A 85 -3.87 -6.11 -16.64
CA THR A 85 -3.58 -7.27 -15.80
C THR A 85 -2.08 -7.43 -15.58
N ILE A 86 -1.69 -7.83 -14.38
CA ILE A 86 -0.28 -8.09 -14.02
C ILE A 86 0.11 -9.58 -14.10
N GLY A 87 -0.85 -10.45 -14.40
CA GLY A 87 -0.66 -11.90 -14.40
C GLY A 87 -1.96 -12.64 -14.11
N LYS A 88 -1.83 -13.91 -13.75
CA LYS A 88 -2.96 -14.77 -13.42
C LYS A 88 -2.76 -15.44 -12.07
N SER A 89 -3.87 -15.71 -11.39
CA SER A 89 -3.91 -16.55 -10.20
C SER A 89 -3.68 -18.03 -10.54
N THR A 90 -3.62 -18.84 -9.49
CA THR A 90 -3.50 -20.30 -9.55
C THR A 90 -4.62 -20.95 -10.37
N GLU A 91 -5.87 -20.51 -10.19
CA GLU A 91 -7.03 -20.96 -10.97
C GLU A 91 -7.24 -20.15 -12.25
N ASN A 92 -6.19 -19.50 -12.77
CA ASN A 92 -6.17 -18.81 -14.07
C ASN A 92 -7.10 -17.58 -14.16
N ARG A 93 -7.44 -16.94 -13.02
CA ARG A 93 -8.15 -15.65 -12.99
C ARG A 93 -7.17 -14.50 -13.21
N ASP A 94 -7.57 -13.49 -13.97
CA ASP A 94 -6.73 -12.32 -14.21
C ASP A 94 -6.57 -11.49 -12.93
N LEU A 95 -5.34 -11.07 -12.69
CA LEU A 95 -4.98 -10.17 -11.60
C LEU A 95 -5.12 -8.73 -12.10
N TRP A 96 -6.31 -8.15 -11.90
CA TRP A 96 -6.68 -6.84 -12.44
C TRP A 96 -6.13 -5.69 -11.60
N VAL A 97 -5.61 -4.67 -12.30
CA VAL A 97 -5.19 -3.39 -11.75
C VAL A 97 -5.81 -2.27 -12.58
N ILE A 98 -6.35 -1.25 -11.91
CA ILE A 98 -6.80 -0.01 -12.56
C ILE A 98 -5.88 1.14 -12.15
N ILE A 99 -5.46 1.93 -13.13
CA ILE A 99 -4.72 3.18 -12.96
C ILE A 99 -5.72 4.33 -12.87
N ILE A 100 -5.50 5.28 -11.98
CA ILE A 100 -6.15 6.59 -11.93
C ILE A 100 -5.07 7.68 -12.02
N SER A 101 -5.09 8.50 -13.07
CA SER A 101 -4.16 9.62 -13.35
C SER A 101 -4.72 10.44 -14.51
N ASP A 102 -4.33 11.70 -14.70
CA ASP A 102 -4.66 12.47 -15.90
C ASP A 102 -3.92 11.97 -17.16
N GLN A 103 -2.83 11.20 -17.02
CA GLN A 103 -2.16 10.45 -18.08
C GLN A 103 -2.06 8.95 -17.75
N PRO A 104 -3.17 8.21 -17.72
CA PRO A 104 -3.18 6.85 -17.18
C PRO A 104 -2.35 5.84 -17.99
N LEU A 105 -1.99 6.14 -19.24
CA LEU A 105 -1.23 5.26 -20.12
C LEU A 105 0.28 5.48 -20.10
N ILE A 106 0.77 6.60 -19.56
CA ILE A 106 2.17 7.01 -19.66
C ILE A 106 2.68 7.38 -18.27
N HIS A 107 3.90 6.97 -17.94
CA HIS A 107 4.59 7.47 -16.74
C HIS A 107 5.21 8.82 -17.05
N GLU A 108 4.90 9.84 -16.25
CA GLU A 108 5.48 11.18 -16.38
C GLU A 108 6.64 11.37 -15.38
N PRO A 109 7.86 11.73 -15.83
CA PRO A 109 8.96 11.99 -14.92
C PRO A 109 8.63 13.07 -13.88
N GLY A 110 8.73 12.71 -12.60
CA GLY A 110 8.41 13.59 -11.48
C GLY A 110 6.99 13.40 -10.92
N GLU A 111 6.13 12.66 -11.63
CA GLU A 111 4.85 12.19 -11.10
C GLU A 111 5.08 10.92 -10.27
N PRO A 112 4.77 10.92 -8.96
CA PRO A 112 4.92 9.74 -8.12
C PRO A 112 3.94 8.62 -8.52
N GLU A 113 4.49 7.41 -8.61
CA GLU A 113 3.71 6.18 -8.76
C GLU A 113 3.36 5.61 -7.38
N VAL A 114 2.08 5.37 -7.11
CA VAL A 114 1.59 4.81 -5.84
C VAL A 114 0.77 3.55 -6.10
N LYS A 115 0.94 2.50 -5.30
CA LYS A 115 0.10 1.30 -5.39
C LYS A 115 -0.69 1.00 -4.11
N TYR A 116 -1.92 0.56 -4.33
CA TYR A 116 -2.79 0.00 -3.30
C TYR A 116 -3.18 -1.43 -3.67
N ILE A 117 -2.99 -2.34 -2.72
CA ILE A 117 -3.33 -3.77 -2.87
C ILE A 117 -4.30 -4.14 -1.75
N GLY A 118 -5.29 -4.96 -2.06
CA GLY A 118 -6.21 -5.51 -1.07
C GLY A 118 -6.36 -7.02 -1.21
N ASN A 119 -6.91 -7.63 -0.16
CA ASN A 119 -7.41 -9.01 -0.22
C ASN A 119 -6.36 -10.01 -0.73
N MET A 120 -5.13 -9.89 -0.21
CA MET A 120 -4.11 -10.94 -0.36
C MET A 120 -4.45 -12.18 0.48
N HIS A 121 -5.19 -11.98 1.58
CA HIS A 121 -5.93 -13.05 2.24
C HIS A 121 -7.38 -13.02 1.74
N GLY A 122 -7.84 -14.14 1.18
CA GLY A 122 -9.14 -14.19 0.49
C GLY A 122 -10.35 -13.99 1.41
N ASP A 123 -10.22 -14.28 2.70
CA ASP A 123 -11.25 -14.08 3.73
C ASP A 123 -11.29 -12.65 4.30
N GLU A 124 -10.36 -11.78 3.90
CA GLU A 124 -10.29 -10.38 4.33
C GLU A 124 -10.91 -9.46 3.26
N SER A 125 -12.24 -9.52 3.14
CA SER A 125 -13.01 -8.88 2.05
C SER A 125 -13.16 -7.35 2.17
N VAL A 126 -13.00 -6.77 3.36
CA VAL A 126 -13.22 -5.33 3.60
C VAL A 126 -12.25 -4.47 2.78
N GLY A 127 -10.96 -4.80 2.78
CA GLY A 127 -9.94 -4.04 2.05
C GLY A 127 -10.22 -3.99 0.54
N ARG A 128 -10.68 -5.12 -0.04
CA ARG A 128 -11.10 -5.21 -1.45
C ARG A 128 -12.22 -4.23 -1.77
N GLU A 129 -13.29 -4.24 -1.00
CA GLU A 129 -14.43 -3.36 -1.24
C GLU A 129 -14.09 -1.90 -1.00
N CYS A 130 -13.26 -1.58 0.01
CA CYS A 130 -12.74 -0.24 0.22
C CYS A 130 -11.99 0.28 -1.02
N LEU A 131 -11.17 -0.55 -1.66
CA LEU A 131 -10.46 -0.15 -2.88
C LEU A 131 -11.41 0.04 -4.08
N ILE A 132 -12.43 -0.81 -4.24
CA ILE A 132 -13.46 -0.63 -5.30
C ILE A 132 -14.20 0.70 -5.10
N LEU A 133 -14.60 1.01 -3.86
CA LEU A 133 -15.26 2.27 -3.53
C LEU A 133 -14.32 3.47 -3.69
N PHE A 134 -13.03 3.31 -3.37
CA PHE A 134 -12.02 4.36 -3.55
C PHE A 134 -11.81 4.71 -5.03
N ILE A 135 -11.76 3.70 -5.92
CA ILE A 135 -11.71 3.91 -7.37
C ILE A 135 -12.92 4.72 -7.84
N GLU A 136 -14.13 4.28 -7.45
CA GLU A 136 -15.37 4.97 -7.81
C GLU A 136 -15.39 6.41 -7.28
N TYR A 137 -14.95 6.61 -6.03
CA TYR A 137 -14.86 7.90 -5.38
C TYR A 137 -13.94 8.87 -6.13
N LEU A 138 -12.73 8.43 -6.52
CA LEU A 138 -11.78 9.26 -7.28
C LEU A 138 -12.39 9.67 -8.64
N CYS A 139 -12.93 8.71 -9.38
CA CYS A 139 -13.55 8.95 -10.68
C CYS A 139 -14.76 9.90 -10.60
N MET A 140 -15.61 9.74 -9.58
CA MET A 140 -16.82 10.55 -9.44
C MET A 140 -16.53 12.00 -9.08
N ASN A 141 -15.42 12.26 -8.40
CA ASN A 141 -15.06 13.56 -7.84
C ASN A 141 -13.96 14.30 -8.61
N TYR A 142 -13.32 13.66 -9.59
CA TYR A 142 -12.43 14.32 -10.55
C TYR A 142 -13.16 15.47 -11.27
N GLU A 143 -12.51 16.63 -11.38
CA GLU A 143 -13.04 17.91 -11.88
C GLU A 143 -14.22 18.52 -11.08
N LYS A 144 -14.65 17.88 -9.99
CA LYS A 144 -15.69 18.40 -9.08
C LYS A 144 -15.12 18.86 -7.74
N SER A 145 -14.07 18.20 -7.29
CA SER A 145 -13.30 18.58 -6.11
C SER A 145 -11.91 19.00 -6.55
N GLU A 146 -11.50 20.22 -6.20
CA GLU A 146 -10.15 20.72 -6.48
C GLU A 146 -9.09 19.78 -5.89
N TYR A 147 -9.31 19.28 -4.68
CA TYR A 147 -8.39 18.34 -4.04
C TYR A 147 -8.23 17.04 -4.82
N ILE A 148 -9.34 16.40 -5.20
CA ILE A 148 -9.29 15.13 -5.95
C ILE A 148 -8.69 15.36 -7.34
N THR A 149 -9.00 16.49 -7.96
CA THR A 149 -8.42 16.86 -9.26
C THR A 149 -6.92 17.06 -9.15
N GLN A 150 -6.42 17.77 -8.14
CA GLN A 150 -5.00 17.93 -7.89
C GLN A 150 -4.33 16.58 -7.60
N LEU A 151 -4.96 15.70 -6.83
CA LEU A 151 -4.42 14.37 -6.58
C LEU A 151 -4.26 13.55 -7.87
N VAL A 152 -5.30 13.49 -8.71
CA VAL A 152 -5.28 12.72 -9.97
C VAL A 152 -4.34 13.33 -11.01
N ASN A 153 -4.16 14.66 -11.03
CA ASN A 153 -3.25 15.34 -11.97
C ASN A 153 -1.76 15.28 -11.59
N ASN A 154 -1.44 14.81 -10.38
CA ASN A 154 -0.06 14.87 -9.86
C ASN A 154 0.39 13.53 -9.26
N VAL A 155 -0.41 12.48 -9.33
CA VAL A 155 -0.09 11.16 -8.78
C VAL A 155 -0.71 10.10 -9.67
N ARG A 156 0.11 9.14 -10.06
CA ARG A 156 -0.36 7.98 -10.80
C ARG A 156 -0.65 6.83 -9.85
N ILE A 157 -1.94 6.59 -9.63
CA ILE A 157 -2.43 5.69 -8.60
C ILE A 157 -2.83 4.36 -9.22
N HIS A 158 -2.14 3.29 -8.85
CA HIS A 158 -2.47 1.94 -9.27
C HIS A 158 -3.21 1.20 -8.15
N ILE A 159 -4.36 0.61 -8.48
CA ILE A 159 -5.22 -0.04 -7.48
C ILE A 159 -5.52 -1.46 -7.92
N MET A 160 -5.11 -2.43 -7.08
CA MET A 160 -5.37 -3.86 -7.20
C MET A 160 -6.35 -4.29 -6.11
N PRO A 161 -7.67 -4.37 -6.38
CA PRO A 161 -8.65 -4.71 -5.34
C PRO A 161 -8.46 -6.10 -4.72
N THR A 162 -7.88 -7.04 -5.47
CA THR A 162 -7.67 -8.42 -5.00
C THR A 162 -6.38 -9.00 -5.53
N MET A 163 -5.49 -9.38 -4.62
CA MET A 163 -4.31 -10.20 -4.95
C MET A 163 -4.63 -11.69 -4.93
N ASN A 164 -5.58 -12.14 -4.10
CA ASN A 164 -5.99 -13.55 -3.98
C ASN A 164 -7.45 -13.75 -4.43
N PRO A 165 -7.76 -13.66 -5.74
CA PRO A 165 -9.12 -13.85 -6.22
C PRO A 165 -9.62 -15.28 -5.98
N ASP A 166 -8.74 -16.27 -5.93
CA ASP A 166 -9.11 -17.68 -5.77
C ASP A 166 -9.57 -17.99 -4.34
N GLY A 167 -8.80 -17.52 -3.34
CA GLY A 167 -9.19 -17.62 -1.94
C GLY A 167 -10.48 -16.87 -1.65
N PHE A 168 -10.65 -15.67 -2.24
CA PHE A 168 -11.89 -14.92 -2.10
C PHE A 168 -13.09 -15.63 -2.73
N GLU A 169 -12.97 -16.15 -3.95
CA GLU A 169 -14.06 -16.89 -4.61
C GLU A 169 -14.45 -18.17 -3.86
N TYR A 170 -13.48 -18.80 -3.20
CA TYR A 170 -13.74 -19.92 -2.31
C TYR A 170 -14.57 -19.47 -1.10
N GLU A 171 -14.17 -18.37 -0.44
CA GLU A 171 -14.84 -17.83 0.76
C GLU A 171 -16.23 -17.26 0.46
N TYR A 172 -16.39 -16.56 -0.67
CA TYR A 172 -17.64 -15.94 -1.09
C TYR A 172 -18.78 -16.96 -1.26
N LYS A 173 -18.44 -18.21 -1.61
CA LYS A 173 -19.39 -19.32 -1.76
C LYS A 173 -19.78 -19.99 -0.44
N GLN A 174 -19.05 -19.71 0.66
CA GLN A 174 -19.34 -20.29 1.96
C GLN A 174 -20.50 -19.57 2.65
N ILE A 175 -21.22 -20.28 3.52
CA ILE A 175 -22.36 -19.74 4.29
C ILE A 175 -21.87 -18.94 5.53
N GLN A 176 -20.63 -19.15 5.97
CA GLN A 176 -19.99 -18.43 7.08
C GLN A 176 -18.70 -17.77 6.55
N HIS A 177 -18.67 -16.44 6.59
CA HIS A 177 -17.68 -15.58 5.91
C HIS A 177 -16.55 -15.07 6.83
N ALA A 178 -16.15 -15.82 7.86
CA ALA A 178 -15.15 -15.36 8.82
C ALA A 178 -14.17 -16.48 9.17
N GLN A 179 -12.87 -16.23 8.91
CA GLN A 179 -11.76 -17.15 9.20
C GLN A 179 -11.90 -18.51 8.50
N GLY A 180 -12.40 -18.48 7.26
CA GLY A 180 -12.61 -19.68 6.46
C GLY A 180 -11.34 -20.15 5.72
N PRO A 181 -11.42 -21.31 5.05
CA PRO A 181 -10.31 -21.86 4.26
C PRO A 181 -9.88 -20.98 3.07
N GLY A 182 -10.60 -19.88 2.81
CA GLY A 182 -10.30 -18.91 1.75
C GLY A 182 -9.19 -17.91 2.09
N ARG A 183 -8.64 -17.89 3.30
CA ARG A 183 -7.46 -17.07 3.63
C ARG A 183 -6.30 -17.30 2.66
N LEU A 184 -5.98 -18.57 2.44
CA LEU A 184 -4.87 -19.02 1.59
C LEU A 184 -5.27 -18.95 0.11
N ASN A 185 -4.30 -19.03 -0.80
CA ASN A 185 -4.61 -19.16 -2.23
C ASN A 185 -5.11 -20.57 -2.58
N ALA A 186 -5.35 -20.85 -3.87
CA ALA A 186 -5.85 -22.15 -4.31
C ALA A 186 -4.90 -23.33 -4.01
N HIS A 187 -3.58 -23.09 -3.97
CA HIS A 187 -2.58 -24.08 -3.53
C HIS A 187 -2.45 -24.21 -2.00
N LYS A 188 -3.28 -23.50 -1.23
CA LYS A 188 -3.22 -23.47 0.25
C LYS A 188 -1.91 -22.87 0.78
N ILE A 189 -1.36 -21.90 0.06
CA ILE A 189 -0.21 -21.11 0.50
C ILE A 189 -0.69 -19.74 0.98
N ASP A 190 -0.09 -19.28 2.08
CA ASP A 190 -0.27 -17.91 2.56
C ASP A 190 0.60 -16.99 1.69
N LEU A 191 -0.04 -16.18 0.85
CA LEU A 191 0.67 -15.26 -0.05
C LEU A 191 1.55 -14.27 0.73
N ASN A 192 1.18 -13.91 1.97
CA ASN A 192 1.96 -13.02 2.83
C ASN A 192 3.03 -13.78 3.65
N ARG A 193 3.39 -15.00 3.24
CA ARG A 193 4.55 -15.78 3.72
C ARG A 193 5.44 -16.27 2.58
N ASN A 194 5.12 -15.89 1.35
CA ASN A 194 5.70 -16.44 0.15
C ASN A 194 6.56 -15.43 -0.62
N PHE A 195 6.65 -14.17 -0.17
CA PHE A 195 7.63 -13.23 -0.72
C PHE A 195 9.05 -13.59 -0.30
N PRO A 196 10.08 -13.12 -1.03
CA PRO A 196 11.45 -13.30 -0.62
C PRO A 196 11.70 -12.75 0.78
N LYS A 197 12.45 -13.49 1.59
CA LYS A 197 12.91 -12.97 2.87
C LYS A 197 13.90 -11.83 2.64
N VAL A 198 13.84 -10.81 3.50
CA VAL A 198 14.90 -9.81 3.60
C VAL A 198 16.12 -10.49 4.22
N GLU A 199 16.99 -11.04 3.37
CA GLU A 199 18.33 -11.41 3.81
C GLU A 199 19.16 -10.12 3.87
N LEU A 200 19.58 -9.74 5.08
CA LEU A 200 20.66 -8.78 5.26
C LEU A 200 21.87 -9.37 4.55
N LEU A 201 22.16 -8.93 3.32
CA LEU A 201 23.40 -9.30 2.65
C LEU A 201 24.54 -8.96 3.62
N PRO A 202 25.35 -9.94 4.06
CA PRO A 202 26.47 -9.63 4.94
C PRO A 202 27.35 -8.63 4.21
N SER A 203 27.52 -7.45 4.80
CA SER A 203 28.45 -6.45 4.28
C SER A 203 29.80 -7.13 4.15
N THR A 204 30.32 -7.28 2.93
CA THR A 204 31.67 -7.84 2.69
C THR A 204 32.79 -6.91 3.19
N ASN A 205 32.46 -5.87 3.96
CA ASN A 205 33.38 -4.95 4.57
C ASN A 205 33.12 -4.91 6.08
N GLU A 206 34.01 -5.51 6.88
CA GLU A 206 33.97 -5.52 8.35
C GLU A 206 34.02 -4.12 9.01
N ASN A 207 34.00 -3.02 8.23
CA ASN A 207 34.17 -1.65 8.72
C ASN A 207 33.04 -0.66 8.36
N SER A 208 31.90 -1.10 7.81
CA SER A 208 30.76 -0.21 7.58
C SER A 208 29.52 -0.68 8.36
N LYS A 209 29.20 0.03 9.45
CA LYS A 209 27.90 -0.05 10.15
C LYS A 209 26.75 0.59 9.35
N GLU A 210 26.73 0.43 8.03
CA GLU A 210 25.59 0.85 7.21
C GLU A 210 24.77 -0.38 6.85
N ILE A 211 23.49 -0.34 7.25
CA ILE A 211 22.46 -1.30 6.84
C ILE A 211 22.40 -1.24 5.31
N GLY A 212 22.81 -2.33 4.66
CA GLY A 212 22.87 -2.40 3.20
C GLY A 212 21.48 -2.28 2.60
N VAL A 213 21.18 -1.15 1.95
CA VAL A 213 20.03 -1.04 1.06
C VAL A 213 20.29 -1.96 -0.15
N PRO A 214 19.38 -2.88 -0.51
CA PRO A 214 19.51 -3.65 -1.74
C PRO A 214 19.66 -2.67 -2.92
N LYS A 215 20.78 -2.77 -3.65
CA LYS A 215 20.97 -1.96 -4.86
C LYS A 215 19.90 -2.37 -5.88
N GLN A 216 18.83 -1.59 -5.99
CA GLN A 216 17.96 -1.60 -7.16
C GLN A 216 18.79 -1.09 -8.35
N SER A 217 19.48 -1.98 -9.06
CA SER A 217 19.97 -1.66 -10.39
C SER A 217 18.80 -1.83 -11.37
N LEU A 218 18.28 -0.71 -11.87
CA LEU A 218 17.19 -0.66 -12.87
C LEU A 218 17.48 -1.51 -14.13
N ASP A 219 18.75 -1.78 -14.44
CA ASP A 219 19.13 -2.39 -15.73
C ASP A 219 18.95 -3.92 -15.81
N ASN A 220 18.64 -4.62 -14.71
CA ASN A 220 18.61 -6.10 -14.67
C ASN A 220 17.43 -6.70 -13.90
N SER A 221 16.30 -6.00 -13.77
CA SER A 221 15.12 -6.50 -13.02
C SER A 221 14.65 -7.90 -13.46
N LYS A 222 14.75 -8.23 -14.75
CA LYS A 222 14.49 -9.59 -15.27
C LYS A 222 15.51 -10.62 -14.78
N SER A 223 16.81 -10.31 -14.84
CA SER A 223 17.86 -11.23 -14.38
C SER A 223 17.78 -11.47 -12.87
N TYR A 224 17.47 -10.43 -12.09
CA TYR A 224 17.30 -10.54 -10.64
C TYR A 224 16.07 -11.36 -10.26
N LEU A 225 14.93 -11.18 -10.95
CA LEU A 225 13.76 -12.03 -10.77
C LEU A 225 14.01 -13.48 -11.21
N GLU A 226 14.70 -13.68 -12.32
CA GLU A 226 15.11 -15.02 -12.77
C GLU A 226 16.07 -15.70 -11.78
N GLU A 227 16.90 -14.94 -11.10
CA GLU A 227 17.83 -15.44 -10.08
C GLU A 227 17.10 -15.75 -8.76
N LEU A 228 16.23 -14.84 -8.29
CA LEU A 228 15.36 -15.07 -7.12
C LEU A 228 14.43 -16.27 -7.33
N THR A 229 13.86 -16.44 -8.53
CA THR A 229 13.00 -17.60 -8.85
C THR A 229 13.78 -18.91 -9.00
N LYS A 230 15.10 -18.85 -9.24
CA LYS A 230 15.97 -20.04 -9.29
C LYS A 230 16.44 -20.46 -7.90
N THR A 231 16.67 -19.51 -6.99
CA THR A 231 17.16 -19.78 -5.63
C THR A 231 16.03 -19.99 -4.62
N GLN A 232 14.85 -19.41 -4.87
CA GLN A 232 13.69 -19.51 -3.99
C GLN A 232 12.67 -20.51 -4.53
N VAL A 233 12.57 -21.64 -3.85
CA VAL A 233 11.70 -22.75 -4.22
C VAL A 233 10.23 -22.35 -3.97
N ASN A 234 9.44 -22.34 -5.06
CA ASN A 234 7.98 -22.23 -5.13
C ASN A 234 7.36 -20.88 -4.73
N LEU A 235 7.57 -19.84 -5.56
CA LEU A 235 6.74 -18.64 -5.54
C LEU A 235 5.38 -18.90 -6.20
N GLU A 236 4.30 -18.53 -5.52
CA GLU A 236 2.94 -18.56 -6.05
C GLU A 236 2.78 -17.60 -7.23
N PRO A 237 1.94 -17.93 -8.22
CA PRO A 237 1.79 -17.11 -9.42
C PRO A 237 1.32 -15.68 -9.10
N GLU A 238 0.51 -15.50 -8.05
CA GLU A 238 0.07 -14.19 -7.56
C GLU A 238 1.23 -13.37 -7.00
N VAL A 239 2.10 -13.97 -6.19
CA VAL A 239 3.29 -13.32 -5.60
C VAL A 239 4.26 -12.90 -6.69
N ARG A 240 4.57 -13.81 -7.62
CA ARG A 240 5.45 -13.52 -8.75
C ARG A 240 4.91 -12.37 -9.61
N ALA A 241 3.60 -12.31 -9.85
CA ALA A 241 2.98 -11.23 -10.59
C ALA A 241 3.16 -9.87 -9.88
N VAL A 242 2.95 -9.82 -8.56
CA VAL A 242 3.13 -8.59 -7.77
C VAL A 242 4.61 -8.18 -7.70
N MET A 243 5.54 -9.11 -7.54
CA MET A 243 6.98 -8.82 -7.57
C MET A 243 7.41 -8.24 -8.92
N HIS A 244 7.01 -8.88 -10.03
CA HIS A 244 7.30 -8.38 -11.37
C HIS A 244 6.68 -7.00 -11.60
N TRP A 245 5.44 -6.80 -11.17
CA TRP A 245 4.77 -5.51 -11.24
C TRP A 245 5.52 -4.40 -10.46
N SER A 246 6.03 -4.73 -9.27
CA SER A 246 6.79 -3.81 -8.41
C SER A 246 8.15 -3.42 -8.97
N LEU A 247 8.67 -4.18 -9.94
CA LEU A 247 9.94 -3.92 -10.61
C LEU A 247 9.77 -3.24 -11.98
N ILE A 248 8.54 -3.18 -12.51
CA ILE A 248 8.22 -2.45 -13.74
C ILE A 248 8.04 -0.96 -13.45
N TYR A 249 7.31 -0.64 -12.38
CA TYR A 249 6.97 0.74 -12.04
C TYR A 249 7.77 1.22 -10.82
N PRO A 250 8.27 2.47 -10.82
CA PRO A 250 9.03 3.03 -9.71
C PRO A 250 8.10 3.52 -8.58
N PHE A 251 7.39 2.59 -7.93
CA PHE A 251 6.47 2.93 -6.84
C PHE A 251 7.20 3.60 -5.68
N VAL A 252 6.78 4.81 -5.31
CA VAL A 252 7.32 5.55 -4.16
C VAL A 252 6.56 5.25 -2.87
N LEU A 253 5.34 4.74 -2.99
CA LEU A 253 4.50 4.32 -1.86
C LEU A 253 3.71 3.07 -2.24
N SER A 254 3.65 2.13 -1.29
CA SER A 254 2.84 0.93 -1.36
C SER A 254 2.04 0.79 -0.08
N ALA A 255 0.74 0.53 -0.22
CA ALA A 255 -0.11 0.19 0.91
C ALA A 255 -0.91 -1.08 0.62
N ASN A 256 -1.03 -1.93 1.63
CA ASN A 256 -1.74 -3.20 1.55
C ASN A 256 -2.84 -3.27 2.62
N LEU A 257 -4.06 -3.54 2.21
CA LEU A 257 -5.22 -3.52 3.10
C LEU A 257 -5.57 -4.96 3.54
N HIS A 258 -5.38 -5.19 4.84
CA HIS A 258 -5.78 -6.39 5.55
C HIS A 258 -7.07 -6.18 6.35
N GLY A 259 -7.73 -7.29 6.72
CA GLY A 259 -8.89 -7.33 7.61
C GLY A 259 -8.54 -7.70 9.06
N GLY A 260 -9.48 -7.52 9.97
CA GLY A 260 -9.38 -7.98 11.37
C GLY A 260 -9.08 -6.87 12.38
N ALA A 261 -7.82 -6.40 12.45
CA ALA A 261 -7.42 -5.35 13.40
C ALA A 261 -7.55 -3.95 12.78
N LEU A 262 -7.87 -2.96 13.61
CA LEU A 262 -7.88 -1.55 13.20
C LEU A 262 -6.53 -0.90 13.59
N VAL A 263 -5.56 -0.95 12.68
CA VAL A 263 -4.19 -0.45 12.90
C VAL A 263 -3.51 -0.13 11.57
N ALA A 264 -2.62 0.86 11.55
CA ALA A 264 -1.65 1.03 10.47
C ALA A 264 -0.33 0.35 10.85
N ASN A 265 -0.03 -0.76 10.17
CA ASN A 265 1.20 -1.50 10.30
C ASN A 265 2.30 -0.89 9.41
N TYR A 266 3.54 -0.88 9.88
CA TYR A 266 4.67 -0.40 9.10
C TYR A 266 5.93 -1.28 9.27
N PRO A 267 6.86 -1.25 8.28
CA PRO A 267 8.00 -2.15 8.27
C PRO A 267 8.97 -1.98 9.46
N PHE A 268 9.78 -2.99 9.76
CA PHE A 268 9.73 -4.35 9.18
C PHE A 268 8.78 -5.29 9.94
N ASP A 269 8.21 -6.25 9.23
CA ASP A 269 7.44 -7.37 9.78
C ASP A 269 8.37 -8.51 10.27
N SER A 270 9.55 -8.64 9.68
CA SER A 270 10.56 -9.64 10.02
C SER A 270 11.56 -9.18 11.09
N GLU A 271 12.16 -10.15 11.79
CA GLU A 271 13.22 -9.89 12.78
C GLU A 271 14.55 -9.56 12.08
N LEU A 272 14.91 -8.28 12.03
CA LEU A 272 16.29 -7.86 11.69
C LEU A 272 17.19 -7.74 12.94
N THR A 273 16.65 -8.06 14.11
CA THR A 273 17.35 -7.97 15.39
C THR A 273 17.21 -9.29 16.15
N ASP A 274 18.22 -9.66 16.95
CA ASP A 274 18.22 -10.88 17.77
C ASP A 274 17.20 -10.88 18.93
N VAL A 275 16.29 -9.90 18.99
CA VAL A 275 15.33 -9.72 20.09
C VAL A 275 13.90 -9.90 19.59
N VAL A 276 13.28 -10.98 20.06
CA VAL A 276 11.90 -11.35 19.73
C VAL A 276 10.90 -10.29 20.22
N ARG A 277 9.95 -9.92 19.35
CA ARG A 277 8.87 -8.93 19.62
C ARG A 277 9.37 -7.54 20.02
N LYS A 278 10.46 -7.09 19.40
CA LYS A 278 10.94 -5.72 19.47
C LYS A 278 10.74 -5.04 18.11
N GLU A 279 10.67 -3.71 18.12
CA GLU A 279 10.66 -2.94 16.86
C GLU A 279 11.87 -3.33 15.98
N SER A 280 11.57 -3.81 14.78
CA SER A 280 12.55 -4.04 13.71
C SER A 280 12.56 -2.80 12.81
N LYS A 281 13.48 -1.89 13.11
CA LYS A 281 13.50 -0.56 12.48
C LYS A 281 14.08 -0.61 11.07
N SER A 282 13.38 -0.01 10.13
CA SER A 282 13.93 0.25 8.80
C SER A 282 14.85 1.48 8.78
N PRO A 283 15.72 1.63 7.77
CA PRO A 283 16.51 2.86 7.60
C PRO A 283 15.65 4.14 7.54
N ASP A 284 14.40 4.02 7.06
CA ASP A 284 13.43 5.10 6.92
C ASP A 284 12.31 5.04 8.00
N ASP A 285 12.60 4.46 9.19
CA ASP A 285 11.62 4.22 10.28
C ASP A 285 10.77 5.46 10.61
N GLU A 286 11.39 6.64 10.72
CA GLU A 286 10.66 7.88 11.02
C GLU A 286 9.70 8.29 9.90
N THR A 287 10.06 8.05 8.64
CA THR A 287 9.19 8.29 7.48
C THR A 287 7.98 7.36 7.51
N PHE A 288 8.21 6.07 7.78
CA PHE A 288 7.13 5.09 7.88
C PHE A 288 6.20 5.37 9.07
N LYS A 289 6.75 5.72 10.23
CA LYS A 289 5.97 6.17 11.40
C LYS A 289 5.15 7.40 11.09
N MET A 290 5.72 8.39 10.39
CA MET A 290 4.99 9.57 9.95
C MET A 290 3.81 9.19 9.05
N LEU A 291 4.03 8.39 8.01
CA LEU A 291 2.97 7.95 7.09
C LEU A 291 1.86 7.17 7.80
N ALA A 292 2.24 6.23 8.67
CA ALA A 292 1.30 5.43 9.46
C ALA A 292 0.44 6.31 10.39
N LYS A 293 1.07 7.29 11.07
CA LYS A 293 0.33 8.25 11.91
C LYS A 293 -0.61 9.11 11.08
N THR A 294 -0.17 9.63 9.94
CA THR A 294 -1.03 10.42 9.05
C THR A 294 -2.30 9.65 8.67
N TYR A 295 -2.17 8.37 8.29
CA TYR A 295 -3.32 7.52 8.00
C TYR A 295 -4.20 7.29 9.25
N SER A 296 -3.58 6.94 10.37
CA SER A 296 -4.30 6.62 11.62
C SER A 296 -5.09 7.81 12.20
N PHE A 297 -4.51 9.00 12.21
CA PHE A 297 -5.15 10.22 12.68
C PHE A 297 -6.19 10.75 11.69
N ALA A 298 -6.02 10.49 10.39
CA ALA A 298 -7.06 10.74 9.41
C ALA A 298 -8.25 9.78 9.55
N HIS A 299 -8.08 8.61 10.15
CA HIS A 299 -9.18 7.67 10.35
C HIS A 299 -10.00 8.01 11.62
N PRO A 300 -11.35 8.03 11.59
CA PRO A 300 -12.19 8.55 12.70
C PRO A 300 -12.00 7.89 14.08
N LYS A 301 -11.46 6.66 14.12
CA LYS A 301 -11.30 5.87 15.35
C LYS A 301 -9.95 5.17 15.50
N MET A 302 -9.08 5.15 14.47
CA MET A 302 -7.86 4.30 14.50
C MET A 302 -6.87 4.83 15.53
N TYR A 303 -6.58 6.14 15.49
CA TYR A 303 -5.68 6.82 16.43
C TYR A 303 -6.04 6.64 17.92
N LYS A 304 -7.31 6.32 18.22
CA LYS A 304 -7.76 6.08 19.60
C LYS A 304 -7.11 4.81 20.19
N GLY A 305 -6.68 3.87 19.34
CA GLY A 305 -5.99 2.67 19.78
C GLY A 305 -6.84 1.71 20.63
N THR A 306 -8.16 1.84 20.59
CA THR A 306 -9.11 1.12 21.44
C THR A 306 -9.63 -0.19 20.83
N SER A 307 -8.89 -0.79 19.90
CA SER A 307 -9.19 -2.13 19.38
C SER A 307 -8.97 -3.23 20.44
N CYS A 308 -9.33 -4.49 20.13
CA CYS A 308 -9.11 -5.63 21.03
C CYS A 308 -7.64 -5.76 21.48
N VAL A 309 -6.70 -5.41 20.59
CA VAL A 309 -5.29 -5.17 20.91
C VAL A 309 -5.08 -3.66 20.96
N ARG A 310 -4.36 -3.17 21.98
CA ARG A 310 -4.11 -1.73 22.15
C ARG A 310 -2.94 -1.28 21.28
N PHE A 311 -3.21 -0.47 20.26
CA PHE A 311 -2.20 0.14 19.41
C PHE A 311 -2.09 1.63 19.74
N HIS A 312 -1.00 2.03 20.39
CA HIS A 312 -0.77 3.45 20.69
C HIS A 312 -0.72 4.26 19.39
N ASP A 313 -1.39 5.42 19.36
CA ASP A 313 -1.59 6.23 18.15
C ASP A 313 -2.21 5.48 16.96
N GLY A 314 -2.78 4.28 17.18
CA GLY A 314 -3.34 3.43 16.13
C GLY A 314 -2.33 2.87 15.13
N ILE A 315 -1.04 2.82 15.48
CA ILE A 315 0.04 2.32 14.62
C ILE A 315 0.82 1.18 15.29
N THR A 316 1.53 0.38 14.51
CA THR A 316 2.45 -0.64 15.03
C THR A 316 3.57 -0.99 14.04
N ASN A 317 4.78 -1.22 14.54
CA ASN A 317 5.83 -1.87 13.75
C ASN A 317 5.49 -3.37 13.65
N GLY A 318 5.61 -3.95 12.46
CA GLY A 318 5.23 -5.33 12.21
C GLY A 318 5.83 -6.34 13.17
N ALA A 319 7.15 -6.37 13.29
CA ALA A 319 7.86 -7.28 14.18
C ALA A 319 7.51 -7.07 15.66
N SER A 320 7.17 -5.84 16.07
CA SER A 320 6.68 -5.54 17.42
C SER A 320 5.29 -6.10 17.70
N TRP A 321 4.45 -6.25 16.68
CA TRP A 321 3.12 -6.86 16.84
C TRP A 321 3.23 -8.39 16.83
N TYR A 322 3.75 -8.95 15.73
CA TYR A 322 4.14 -10.35 15.60
C TYR A 322 5.01 -10.53 14.36
N VAL A 323 6.01 -11.40 14.48
CA VAL A 323 7.05 -11.55 13.46
C VAL A 323 6.55 -12.41 12.30
N ILE A 324 6.80 -11.94 11.09
CA ILE A 324 6.44 -12.59 9.84
C ILE A 324 7.64 -12.54 8.91
N ASP A 325 7.99 -13.69 8.34
CA ASP A 325 8.91 -13.75 7.21
C ASP A 325 8.15 -13.90 5.88
N GLY A 326 8.70 -13.31 4.82
CA GLY A 326 8.15 -13.43 3.47
C GLY A 326 6.82 -12.69 3.28
N GLY A 327 6.64 -11.60 4.04
CA GLY A 327 5.54 -10.66 3.82
C GLY A 327 5.81 -9.74 2.64
N MET A 328 4.76 -9.20 2.02
CA MET A 328 4.90 -8.28 0.88
C MET A 328 5.49 -6.92 1.27
N GLN A 329 5.32 -6.52 2.52
CA GLN A 329 5.67 -5.19 3.01
C GLN A 329 7.19 -5.00 3.16
N ASP A 330 7.91 -6.09 3.44
CA ASP A 330 9.35 -6.13 3.70
C ASP A 330 10.15 -6.31 2.39
#